data_AF-A0A934CW27-F1
#
_entry.id   AF-A0A934CW27-F1
#
_cell.length_a   1.000
_cell.length_b   1.000
_cell.length_c   1.000
_cell.angle_alpha   90.00
_cell.angle_beta   90.00
_cell.angle_gamma   90.00
#
_symmetry.space_group_name_H-M   'P 1'
#
loop_
_entity.id
_entity.type
_entity.pdbx_description
1 polymer ?
#
loop_
_entity_poly.entity_id
_entity_poly.type
_entity_poly.pdbx_seq_one_letter_code
_entity_poly.pdbx_strand_id
1 'polypeptide(L)'
;LEPMLSFHQQLVEEVEWYERVKRKDFGAISSLDEVGRLLIALRIASGLTQKDLAKCLDVTEAQISRDERNEYHGVSLDRAQKIIRVFGAHVEAKVALDRSLDRKKILAAAGN
;
A
#
# COMPACT_ATOMS: atom_id res chain seq x y z
N LEU A 1 -28.64 -0.72 14.30
CA LEU A 1 -27.85 -1.95 14.53
C LEU A 1 -26.83 -2.18 13.41
N GLU A 2 -27.19 -1.97 12.14
CA GLU A 2 -26.27 -2.11 10.98
C GLU A 2 -24.97 -1.27 11.03
N PRO A 3 -24.95 0.00 11.50
CA PRO A 3 -23.70 0.79 11.51
C PRO A 3 -22.65 0.24 12.48
N MET A 4 -23.10 -0.33 13.59
CA MET A 4 -22.23 -0.87 14.62
C MET A 4 -21.64 -2.23 14.22
N LEU A 5 -22.39 -3.03 13.46
CA LEU A 5 -21.92 -4.28 12.87
C LEU A 5 -20.88 -4.03 11.78
N SER A 6 -21.11 -3.03 10.92
CA SER A 6 -20.15 -2.61 9.89
C SER A 6 -18.82 -2.14 10.50
N PHE A 7 -18.87 -1.28 11.52
CA PHE A 7 -17.65 -0.85 12.24
C PHE A 7 -16.91 -2.01 12.91
N HIS A 8 -17.63 -2.94 13.52
CA HIS A 8 -17.02 -4.12 14.12
C HIS A 8 -16.31 -4.98 13.07
N GLN A 9 -16.93 -5.21 11.90
CA GLN A 9 -16.30 -5.95 10.80
C GLN A 9 -15.04 -5.27 10.28
N GLN A 10 -15.06 -3.94 10.12
CA GLN A 10 -13.88 -3.17 9.72
C GLN A 10 -12.71 -3.35 10.71
N LEU A 11 -12.98 -3.27 12.01
CA LEU A 11 -11.95 -3.48 13.03
C LEU A 11 -11.38 -4.90 12.99
N VAL A 12 -12.23 -5.91 12.75
CA VAL A 12 -11.77 -7.30 12.60
C VAL A 12 -10.85 -7.42 11.38
N GLU A 13 -11.22 -6.84 10.25
CA GLU A 13 -10.40 -6.84 9.03
C GLU A 13 -9.05 -6.13 9.23
N GLU A 14 -9.04 -5.00 9.94
CA GLU A 14 -7.80 -4.27 10.27
C GLU A 14 -6.86 -5.10 11.15
N VAL A 15 -7.39 -5.76 12.18
CA VAL A 15 -6.61 -6.64 13.07
C VAL A 15 -6.05 -7.83 12.30
N GLU A 16 -6.89 -8.48 11.48
CA GLU A 16 -6.45 -9.61 10.66
C GLU A 16 -5.37 -9.21 9.67
N TRP A 17 -5.52 -8.05 9.03
CA TRP A 17 -4.50 -7.50 8.15
C TRP A 17 -3.19 -7.26 8.91
N TYR A 18 -3.25 -6.62 10.06
CA TYR A 18 -2.07 -6.34 10.88
C TYR A 18 -1.34 -7.62 11.29
N GLU A 19 -2.07 -8.65 11.72
CA GLU A 19 -1.50 -9.95 12.09
C GLU A 19 -0.84 -10.66 10.90
N ARG A 20 -1.43 -10.61 9.70
CA ARG A 20 -0.80 -11.15 8.47
C ARG A 20 0.49 -10.42 8.15
N VAL A 21 0.47 -9.09 8.19
CA VAL A 21 1.64 -8.24 7.94
C VAL A 21 2.78 -8.56 8.90
N LYS A 22 2.50 -8.74 10.19
CA LYS A 22 3.54 -9.13 11.17
C LYS A 22 4.19 -10.48 10.86
N ARG A 23 3.47 -11.37 10.18
CA ARG A 23 3.98 -12.67 9.71
C ARG A 23 4.68 -12.58 8.35
N LYS A 24 4.84 -11.37 7.79
CA LYS A 24 5.36 -11.09 6.45
C LYS A 24 4.50 -11.69 5.33
N ASP A 25 3.22 -11.89 5.60
CA ASP A 25 2.23 -12.24 4.60
C ASP A 25 1.58 -10.95 4.08
N PHE A 26 2.03 -10.51 2.92
CA PHE A 26 1.59 -9.26 2.29
C PHE A 26 0.46 -9.45 1.28
N GLY A 27 0.22 -10.69 0.82
CA GLY A 27 -0.67 -10.97 -0.31
C GLY A 27 -0.19 -10.34 -1.63
N ALA A 28 -1.05 -10.43 -2.66
CA ALA A 28 -0.87 -9.74 -3.93
C ALA A 28 -1.88 -8.59 -4.02
N ILE A 29 -1.42 -7.42 -4.50
CA ILE A 29 -2.30 -6.30 -4.80
C ILE A 29 -2.97 -6.48 -6.16
N SER A 30 -4.20 -6.01 -6.29
CA SER A 30 -4.95 -6.07 -7.56
C SER A 30 -4.90 -4.76 -8.35
N SER A 31 -4.65 -3.64 -7.66
CA SER A 31 -4.38 -2.32 -8.24
C SER A 31 -3.11 -1.69 -7.66
N LEU A 32 -2.43 -0.84 -8.45
CA LEU A 32 -1.32 -0.02 -7.96
C LEU A 32 -1.77 1.02 -6.92
N ASP A 33 -3.06 1.36 -6.85
CA ASP A 33 -3.60 2.24 -5.81
C ASP A 33 -3.41 1.65 -4.39
N GLU A 34 -3.32 0.32 -4.30
CA GLU A 34 -3.09 -0.41 -3.05
C GLU A 34 -1.62 -0.41 -2.61
N VAL A 35 -0.70 0.10 -3.44
CA VAL A 35 0.75 0.03 -3.18
C VAL A 35 1.13 0.70 -1.86
N GLY A 36 0.42 1.76 -1.46
CA GLY A 36 0.71 2.47 -0.23
C GLY A 36 0.50 1.62 1.02
N ARG A 37 -0.52 0.76 1.03
CA ARG A 37 -0.73 -0.23 2.10
C ARG A 37 0.42 -1.23 2.17
N LEU A 38 0.98 -1.63 1.03
CA LEU A 38 2.16 -2.49 0.97
C LEU A 38 3.40 -1.81 1.59
N LEU A 39 3.60 -0.51 1.34
CA LEU A 39 4.71 0.25 1.92
C LEU A 39 4.62 0.33 3.46
N ILE A 40 3.41 0.58 3.97
CA ILE A 40 3.14 0.58 5.42
C ILE A 40 3.36 -0.82 6.00
N ALA A 41 2.83 -1.84 5.33
CA ALA A 41 2.99 -3.23 5.75
C ALA A 41 4.46 -3.62 5.85
N LEU A 42 5.27 -3.25 4.87
CA LEU A 42 6.70 -3.53 4.84
C LEU A 42 7.44 -2.88 6.00
N ARG A 43 7.07 -1.63 6.37
CA ARG A 43 7.62 -0.97 7.57
C ARG A 43 7.26 -1.74 8.84
N ILE A 44 5.99 -2.09 9.02
CA ILE A 44 5.49 -2.81 10.20
C ILE A 44 6.18 -4.18 10.33
N ALA A 45 6.25 -4.93 9.24
CA ALA A 45 6.87 -6.25 9.19
C ALA A 45 8.38 -6.22 9.44
N SER A 46 9.03 -5.07 9.18
CA SER A 46 10.45 -4.83 9.46
C SER A 46 10.71 -4.32 10.89
N GLY A 47 9.66 -4.06 11.68
CA GLY A 47 9.78 -3.57 13.05
C GLY A 47 10.30 -2.13 13.17
N LEU A 48 10.37 -1.37 12.08
CA LEU A 48 10.84 0.01 12.10
C LEU A 48 9.74 0.97 12.52
N THR A 49 10.10 1.96 13.33
CA THR A 49 9.19 3.08 13.65
C THR A 49 9.11 4.05 12.47
N GLN A 50 8.11 4.95 12.49
CA GLN A 50 8.03 6.04 11.50
C GLN A 50 9.28 6.94 11.56
N LYS A 51 9.81 7.17 12.77
CA LYS A 51 11.07 7.88 13.00
C LYS A 51 12.27 7.20 12.35
N ASP A 52 12.34 5.87 12.40
CA ASP A 52 13.46 5.14 11.81
C ASP A 52 13.37 5.17 10.28
N LEU A 53 12.18 4.97 9.71
CA LEU A 53 11.98 5.13 8.27
C LEU A 53 12.32 6.55 7.79
N ALA A 54 11.94 7.57 8.58
CA ALA A 54 12.25 8.96 8.28
C ALA A 54 13.76 9.20 8.20
N LYS A 55 14.56 8.65 9.14
CA LYS A 55 16.02 8.71 9.09
C LYS A 55 16.58 8.03 7.84
N CYS A 56 16.06 6.85 7.48
CA CYS A 56 16.52 6.13 6.29
C CYS A 56 16.26 6.89 4.98
N LEU A 57 15.23 7.72 4.96
CA LEU A 57 14.81 8.48 3.78
C LEU A 57 15.24 9.94 3.80
N ASP A 58 15.99 10.37 4.82
CA ASP A 58 16.41 11.75 5.05
C ASP A 58 15.23 12.75 5.04
N VAL A 59 14.18 12.42 5.78
CA VAL A 59 12.97 13.24 5.94
C VAL A 59 12.57 13.35 7.41
N THR A 60 11.53 14.14 7.69
CA THR A 60 10.98 14.24 9.04
C THR A 60 9.99 13.12 9.35
N GLU A 61 9.89 12.74 10.62
CA GLU A 61 8.88 11.77 11.08
C GLU A 61 7.45 12.27 10.79
N ALA A 62 7.21 13.58 10.87
CA ALA A 62 5.92 14.18 10.54
C ALA A 62 5.54 14.00 9.06
N GLN A 63 6.51 14.01 8.14
CA GLN A 63 6.27 13.71 6.73
C GLN A 63 5.85 12.24 6.56
N ILE A 64 6.59 11.30 7.16
CA ILE A 64 6.21 9.87 7.12
C ILE A 64 4.84 9.64 7.74
N SER A 65 4.56 10.24 8.90
CA SER A 65 3.26 10.13 9.56
C SER A 65 2.12 10.67 8.70
N ARG A 66 2.34 11.77 7.97
CA ARG A 66 1.37 12.31 7.01
C ARG A 66 1.19 11.37 5.81
N ASP A 67 2.29 10.88 5.25
CA ASP A 67 2.28 9.97 4.11
C ASP A 67 1.51 8.68 4.46
N GLU A 68 1.81 8.05 5.61
CA GLU A 68 1.13 6.83 6.06
C GLU A 68 -0.35 7.06 6.38
N ARG A 69 -0.72 8.20 6.98
CA ARG A 69 -2.13 8.55 7.22
C ARG A 69 -2.92 8.71 5.94
N ASN A 70 -2.27 9.11 4.86
CA ASN A 70 -2.88 9.20 3.54
C ASN A 70 -2.63 7.93 2.70
N GLU A 71 -2.22 6.83 3.34
CA GLU A 71 -1.87 5.57 2.68
C GLU A 71 -0.92 5.76 1.49
N TYR A 72 0.03 6.69 1.57
CA TYR A 72 0.94 7.08 0.49
C TYR A 72 0.21 7.42 -0.84
N HIS A 73 -1.06 7.83 -0.80
CA HIS A 73 -1.79 8.18 -2.01
C HIS A 73 -1.09 9.32 -2.76
N GLY A 74 -0.82 9.09 -4.05
CA GLY A 74 -0.08 10.03 -4.90
C GLY A 74 1.43 10.04 -4.67
N VAL A 75 1.99 9.06 -3.93
CA VAL A 75 3.44 8.90 -3.80
C VAL A 75 4.06 8.67 -5.18
N SER A 76 5.22 9.28 -5.42
CA SER A 76 5.96 9.01 -6.65
C SER A 76 6.51 7.58 -6.65
N LEU A 77 6.62 6.98 -7.84
CA LEU A 77 7.23 5.66 -8.01
C LEU A 77 8.66 5.61 -7.46
N ASP A 78 9.44 6.69 -7.65
CA ASP A 78 10.80 6.81 -7.10
C ASP A 78 10.80 6.73 -5.57
N ARG A 79 9.85 7.42 -4.90
CA ARG A 79 9.78 7.38 -3.44
C ARG A 79 9.29 6.03 -2.92
N ALA A 80 8.31 5.42 -3.57
CA ALA A 80 7.90 4.05 -3.27
C ALA A 80 9.07 3.06 -3.42
N GLN A 81 9.81 3.16 -4.52
CA GLN A 81 10.97 2.30 -4.77
C GLN A 81 12.10 2.52 -3.75
N LYS A 82 12.35 3.75 -3.32
CA LYS A 82 13.31 4.06 -2.24
C LYS A 82 12.90 3.39 -0.93
N ILE A 83 11.63 3.49 -0.56
CA ILE A 83 11.08 2.84 0.64
C ILE A 83 11.30 1.32 0.55
N ILE A 84 10.92 0.69 -0.55
CA ILE A 84 11.12 -0.76 -0.79
C ILE A 84 12.60 -1.16 -0.64
N ARG A 85 13.53 -0.36 -1.19
CA ARG A 85 14.97 -0.60 -1.10
C ARG A 85 15.52 -0.48 0.32
N VAL A 86 15.02 0.46 1.12
CA VAL A 86 15.42 0.61 2.53
C VAL A 86 15.20 -0.70 3.30
N PHE A 87 14.17 -1.46 2.94
CA PHE A 87 13.84 -2.73 3.56
C PHE A 87 14.47 -3.95 2.87
N GLY A 88 15.28 -3.75 1.81
CA GLY A 88 15.86 -4.86 1.03
C GLY A 88 14.82 -5.73 0.32
N ALA A 89 13.60 -5.23 0.14
CA ALA A 89 12.54 -5.94 -0.56
C ALA A 89 12.60 -5.69 -2.08
N HIS A 90 11.88 -6.52 -2.84
CA HIS A 90 11.67 -6.35 -4.27
C HIS A 90 10.18 -6.51 -4.58
N VAL A 91 9.75 -5.93 -5.70
CA VAL A 91 8.36 -6.02 -6.16
C VAL A 91 8.33 -6.91 -7.39
N GLU A 92 7.44 -7.90 -7.36
CA GLU A 92 7.04 -8.66 -8.54
C GLU A 92 5.67 -8.18 -8.98
N ALA A 93 5.57 -7.73 -10.23
CA ALA A 93 4.31 -7.26 -10.80
C ALA A 93 3.82 -8.25 -11.87
N LYS A 94 2.56 -8.67 -11.75
CA LYS A 94 1.88 -9.48 -12.76
C LYS A 94 0.72 -8.68 -13.33
N VAL A 95 0.68 -8.56 -14.64
CA VAL A 95 -0.41 -7.89 -15.35
C VAL A 95 -1.37 -8.92 -15.92
N ALA A 96 -2.65 -8.77 -15.65
CA ALA A 96 -3.73 -9.56 -16.25
C ALA A 96 -4.54 -8.66 -17.19
N LEU A 97 -4.79 -9.15 -18.41
CA LEU A 97 -5.62 -8.44 -19.38
C LEU A 97 -7.08 -8.84 -19.20
N ASP A 98 -7.95 -7.85 -19.11
CA ASP A 98 -9.39 -8.07 -19.31
C ASP A 98 -9.65 -8.30 -20.80
N ARG A 99 -10.00 -9.54 -21.14
CA ARG A 99 -10.24 -9.97 -22.52
C ARG A 99 -11.54 -9.41 -23.12
N SER A 100 -12.37 -8.74 -22.32
CA SER A 100 -13.61 -8.10 -22.77
C SER A 100 -13.41 -6.67 -23.31
N LEU A 101 -12.24 -6.08 -23.06
CA LEU A 101 -11.84 -4.75 -23.50
C LEU A 101 -11.25 -4.80 -24.92
N ASP A 102 -12.01 -4.27 -25.88
CA ASP A 102 -11.52 -4.03 -27.25
C ASP A 102 -10.86 -2.64 -27.38
N ARG A 103 -10.16 -2.41 -28.50
CA ARG A 103 -9.48 -1.13 -28.78
C ARG A 103 -10.38 0.09 -28.63
N LYS A 104 -11.66 -0.01 -29.01
CA LYS A 104 -12.62 1.09 -28.95
C LYS A 104 -12.99 1.40 -27.50
N LYS A 105 -13.19 0.37 -26.68
CA LYS A 105 -13.44 0.50 -25.23
C LYS A 105 -12.22 1.04 -24.48
N ILE A 106 -11.01 0.61 -24.84
CA ILE A 106 -9.75 1.12 -24.24
C ILE A 106 -9.61 2.62 -24.50
N LEU A 107 -9.78 3.06 -25.74
CA LEU A 107 -9.66 4.47 -26.11
C LEU A 107 -10.77 5.35 -25.49
N ALA A 108 -11.97 4.78 -25.25
CA ALA A 108 -13.05 5.47 -24.55
C ALA A 108 -12.77 5.65 -23.05
N ALA A 109 -12.06 4.70 -22.42
CA ALA A 109 -11.71 4.76 -21.00
C ALA A 109 -10.56 5.73 -20.68
N ALA A 110 -9.66 6.00 -21.63
CA ALA A 110 -8.50 6.89 -21.46
C ALA A 110 -8.82 8.40 -21.60
N GLY A 111 -10.08 8.76 -21.90
CA GLY A 111 -10.49 10.11 -22.28
C GLY A 111 -11.03 11.01 -21.17
N ASN A 112 -10.94 10.60 -19.89
CA ASN A 112 -11.39 11.39 -18.73
C ASN A 112 -10.22 11.78 -17.85
#